data_AF-A0A026WMM3-F1
#
_entry.id   AF-A0A026WMM3-F1
#
_cell.length_a   1.000
_cell.length_b   1.000
_cell.length_c   1.000
_cell.angle_alpha   90.00
_cell.angle_beta   90.00
_cell.angle_gamma   90.00
#
_symmetry.space_group_name_H-M   'P 1'
#
loop_
_entity.id
_entity.type
_entity.pdbx_description
1 polymer ?
#
loop_
_entity_poly.entity_id
_entity_poly.type
_entity_poly.pdbx_seq_one_letter_code
_entity_poly.pdbx_strand_id
1 'polypeptide(L)' 'MENQSEHFRNTLLFYYRKGKNAVQARKKLCAVYGEDVLSERQCQNWFSKFRRRLEGLPG' A
#
# COMPACT_ATOMS: atom_id res chain seq x y z
N MET A 1 8.32 14.03 9.35
CA MET A 1 8.01 12.58 9.35
C MET A 1 6.66 12.26 8.68
N GLU A 2 5.70 13.20 8.57
CA GLU A 2 4.40 12.95 7.91
C GLU A 2 4.48 12.65 6.39
N ASN A 3 5.48 13.18 5.69
CA ASN A 3 5.57 13.05 4.23
C ASN A 3 5.92 11.63 3.74
N GLN A 4 6.66 10.85 4.54
CA GLN A 4 7.07 9.48 4.17
C GLN A 4 5.89 8.51 4.20
N SER A 5 5.02 8.66 5.19
CA SER A 5 3.80 7.85 5.35
C SER A 5 2.84 8.03 4.17
N GLU A 6 2.66 9.26 3.68
CA GLU A 6 1.86 9.53 2.48
C GLU A 6 2.52 8.97 1.22
N HIS A 7 3.84 9.10 1.09
CA HIS A 7 4.56 8.57 -0.06
C HIS A 7 4.41 7.05 -0.19
N PHE A 8 4.60 6.31 0.92
CA PHE A 8 4.41 4.86 0.93
C PHE A 8 2.95 4.47 0.69
N ARG A 9 2.00 5.22 1.25
CA ARG A 9 0.57 4.99 1.01
C ARG A 9 0.22 5.16 -0.47
N ASN A 10 0.69 6.22 -1.12
CA ASN A 10 0.45 6.48 -2.54
C ASN A 10 1.09 5.39 -3.41
N THR A 11 2.30 4.96 -3.06
CA THR A 11 2.97 3.85 -3.71
C THR A 11 2.20 2.52 -3.56
N LEU A 12 1.69 2.22 -2.36
CA LEU A 12 0.84 1.04 -2.14
C LEU A 12 -0.48 1.11 -2.92
N LEU A 13 -1.10 2.29 -2.99
CA LEU A 13 -2.32 2.49 -3.77
C LEU A 13 -2.08 2.27 -5.26
N PHE A 14 -0.94 2.72 -5.79
CA PHE A 14 -0.56 2.46 -7.18
C PHE A 14 -0.46 0.96 -7.47
N TYR A 15 0.18 0.18 -6.58
CA TYR A 15 0.25 -1.27 -6.74
C TYR A 15 -1.09 -1.97 -6.57
N TYR A 16 -1.93 -1.50 -5.65
CA TYR A 16 -3.30 -1.99 -5.47
C TYR A 16 -4.12 -1.81 -6.74
N ARG A 17 -4.09 -0.61 -7.36
CA ARG A 17 -4.80 -0.32 -8.63
C ARG A 17 -4.28 -1.15 -9.80
N LYS A 18 -3.03 -1.62 -9.76
CA LYS A 18 -2.47 -2.58 -10.71
C LYS A 18 -2.85 -4.04 -10.42
N GLY A 19 -3.74 -4.30 -9.46
CA GLY A 19 -4.18 -5.65 -9.10
C GLY A 19 -3.14 -6.47 -8.33
N LYS A 20 -2.10 -5.84 -7.78
CA LYS A 20 -1.14 -6.53 -6.91
C LYS A 20 -1.75 -6.73 -5.53
N ASN A 21 -1.34 -7.78 -4.83
CA ASN A 21 -1.70 -7.99 -3.43
C ASN A 21 -0.73 -7.30 -2.45
N ALA A 22 -1.08 -7.25 -1.16
CA ALA A 22 -0.29 -6.55 -0.14
C ALA A 22 1.16 -7.07 -0.04
N VAL A 23 1.35 -8.38 -0.18
CA VAL A 23 2.69 -9.02 -0.10
C VAL A 23 3.56 -8.62 -1.30
N GLN A 24 2.98 -8.63 -2.51
CA GLN A 24 3.67 -8.21 -3.72
C GLN A 24 4.02 -6.71 -3.69
N ALA A 25 3.08 -5.88 -3.21
CA ALA A 25 3.31 -4.45 -3.06
C ALA A 25 4.42 -4.17 -2.02
N ARG A 26 4.39 -4.86 -0.88
CA ARG A 26 5.45 -4.79 0.15
C ARG A 26 6.81 -5.18 -0.41
N LYS A 27 6.93 -6.32 -1.08
CA LYS A 27 8.21 -6.78 -1.67
C LYS A 27 8.80 -5.73 -2.62
N LYS A 28 7.97 -5.11 -3.47
CA LYS A 28 8.41 -4.04 -4.36
C LYS A 28 8.79 -2.76 -3.61
N LEU A 29 8.05 -2.42 -2.55
CA LEU A 29 8.36 -1.27 -1.71
C LEU A 29 9.71 -1.46 -1.00
N CYS A 30 9.93 -2.63 -0.39
CA CYS A 30 11.18 -2.96 0.28
C CYS A 30 12.37 -3.04 -0.67
N ALA A 31 12.16 -3.46 -1.92
CA ALA A 31 13.21 -3.47 -2.95
C ALA A 31 13.67 -2.06 -3.36
N VAL A 32 12.81 -1.04 -3.23
CA VAL A 32 13.14 0.36 -3.61
C VAL A 32 13.64 1.16 -2.40
N TYR A 33 13.03 0.97 -1.24
CA TYR A 33 13.22 1.82 -0.06
C TYR A 33 13.89 1.12 1.14
N GLY A 34 14.11 -0.19 1.07
CA GLY A 34 14.66 -1.01 2.17
C GLY A 34 13.61 -1.73 3.02
N GLU A 35 14.03 -2.69 3.84
CA GLU A 35 13.11 -3.53 4.65
C GLU A 35 12.43 -2.78 5.80
N ASP A 36 12.97 -1.64 6.24
CA ASP A 36 12.48 -0.90 7.43
C ASP A 36 11.25 0.00 7.16
N VAL A 37 10.71 -0.07 5.94
CA VAL A 37 9.75 0.92 5.44
C VAL A 37 8.34 0.71 5.97
N LEU A 38 7.81 -0.51 5.86
CA LEU A 38 6.48 -0.86 6.34
C LEU A 38 6.44 -2.35 6.73
N SER A 39 5.93 -2.62 7.92
CA SER A 39 5.66 -3.99 8.33
C SER A 39 4.54 -4.60 7.49
N GLU A 40 4.51 -5.94 7.36
CA GLU A 40 3.48 -6.64 6.59
C GLU A 40 2.06 -6.32 7.05
N ARG A 41 1.87 -6.22 8.38
CA ARG A 41 0.58 -5.85 8.99
C ARG A 41 0.12 -4.44 8.58
N GLN A 42 1.04 -3.50 8.43
CA GLN A 42 0.70 -2.14 7.96
C GLN A 42 0.28 -2.15 6.49
N CYS A 43 0.99 -2.90 5.64
CA CYS A 43 0.59 -3.10 4.25
C CYS A 43 -0.82 -3.72 4.14
N GLN A 44 -1.09 -4.78 4.90
CA GLN A 44 -2.40 -5.42 4.92
C GLN A 44 -3.51 -4.46 5.39
N ASN A 45 -3.27 -3.70 6.46
CA ASN A 45 -4.23 -2.70 6.94
C ASN A 45 -4.54 -1.63 5.88
N TRP A 46 -3.54 -1.17 5.13
CA TRP A 46 -3.74 -0.22 4.03
C TRP A 46 -4.59 -0.82 2.91
N PHE A 47 -4.30 -2.06 2.51
CA PHE A 47 -5.08 -2.77 1.50
C PHE A 47 -6.53 -2.95 1.89
N SER A 48 -6.81 -3.29 3.16
CA SER A 48 -8.17 -3.37 3.70
C SER A 48 -8.87 -2.00 3.73
N LYS A 49 -8.14 -0.89 3.89
CA LYS A 49 -8.69 0.47 3.76
C LYS A 49 -8.98 0.83 2.30
N PHE A 50 -8.09 0.48 1.37
CA PHE A 50 -8.30 0.73 -0.06
C PHE A 50 -9.50 -0.03 -0.60
N ARG A 51 -9.63 -1.30 -0.23
CA ARG A 51 -10.80 -2.12 -0.55
C ARG A 51 -12.10 -1.44 -0.12
N ARG A 52 -12.21 -1.07 1.16
CA ARG A 52 -13.40 -0.36 1.69
C ARG A 52 -13.67 0.99 1.01
N ARG A 53 -12.63 1.73 0.64
CA ARG A 53 -12.78 3.05 0.01
C ARG A 53 -13.15 2.98 -1.47
N LEU A 54 -12.70 1.94 -2.18
CA LEU A 54 -12.91 1.80 -3.62
C LEU A 54 -14.16 0.98 -3.95
N GLU A 55 -14.56 0.02 -3.12
CA GLU A 55 -15.85 -0.70 -3.28
C GLU A 55 -17.07 0.16 -2.90
N GLY A 56 -16.88 1.32 -2.28
CA GLY A 56 -17.95 2.27 -1.94
C GLY A 56 -18.17 3.40 -2.95
N LEU A 57 -17.45 3.41 -4.07
CA LEU A 57 -17.68 4.41 -5.13
C LEU A 57 -18.73 3.86 -6.11
N PRO A 58 -19.90 4.51 -6.27
CA PRO A 58 -20.82 4.15 -7.34
C PRO A 58 -20.10 4.38 -8.67
N GLY A 59 -20.11 3.36 -9.52
CA GLY A 59 -19.56 3.39 -10.87
C GLY A 59 -20.37 4.27 -11.81
#